data_AF-A0A7L2AMF5-F1
#
_entry.id   AF-A0A7L2AMF5-F1
#
_cell.length_a   1.000
_cell.length_b   1.000
_cell.length_c   1.000
_cell.angle_alpha   90.00
_cell.angle_beta   90.00
_cell.angle_gamma   90.00
#
_symmetry.space_group_name_H-M   'P 1'
#
loop_
_entity.id
_entity.type
_entity.pdbx_description
1 polymer ?
#
loop_
_entity_poly.entity_id
_entity_poly.type
_entity_poly.pdbx_seq_one_letter_code
_entity_poly.pdbx_strand_id
1 'polypeptide(L)'
;PPGPFMLPIIGSILQLNPWNVPESLKKLSKKYGPVFTIHLGTRKVVVLYGYDAVKEALIDQADNFSGRGNLPLLKRLFRGTGIVTSNGETWKQLRRFILTTLRDFGMGKKSIEERIQEESHFLVERLRNTHEQPLNPGNFIVHAVSNIICSIVFGDRFDYEDKKFLT
;
A
#
# COMPACT_ATOMS: atom_id res chain seq x y z
N PRO A 1 1.14 -24.04 10.22
CA PRO A 1 -0.17 -24.20 9.54
C PRO A 1 -0.08 -25.19 8.37
N PRO A 2 -1.16 -25.94 8.06
CA PRO A 2 -1.20 -26.85 6.92
C PRO A 2 -0.99 -26.09 5.60
N GLY A 3 -0.71 -26.79 4.51
CA GLY A 3 -0.48 -26.14 3.23
C GLY A 3 -0.40 -27.10 2.05
N PRO A 4 -0.43 -26.56 0.84
CA PRO A 4 -0.24 -27.33 -0.37
C PRO A 4 1.13 -27.99 -0.46
N PHE A 5 1.21 -29.07 -1.25
CA PHE A 5 2.47 -29.72 -1.56
C PHE A 5 3.47 -28.74 -2.19
N MET A 6 4.73 -28.86 -1.80
CA MET A 6 5.83 -28.00 -2.25
C MET A 6 6.80 -28.77 -3.14
N LEU A 7 7.15 -28.16 -4.28
CA LEU A 7 8.26 -28.64 -5.10
C LEU A 7 9.58 -27.99 -4.64
N PRO A 8 10.73 -28.69 -4.79
CA PRO A 8 12.03 -28.07 -4.58
C PRO A 8 12.19 -26.80 -5.42
N ILE A 9 12.77 -25.75 -4.85
CA ILE A 9 13.08 -24.45 -5.49
C ILE A 9 11.86 -23.59 -5.84
N ILE A 10 10.83 -24.15 -6.49
CA ILE A 10 9.63 -23.43 -6.97
C ILE A 10 8.59 -23.27 -5.84
N GLY A 11 8.60 -24.16 -4.84
CA GLY A 11 7.65 -24.14 -3.75
C GLY A 11 6.24 -24.52 -4.23
N SER A 12 5.23 -23.76 -3.80
CA SER A 12 3.83 -23.95 -4.16
C SER A 12 3.33 -22.92 -5.19
N ILE A 13 4.23 -22.22 -5.89
CA ILE A 13 3.87 -21.16 -6.85
C ILE A 13 2.94 -21.68 -7.95
N LEU A 14 3.12 -22.91 -8.41
CA LEU A 14 2.30 -23.51 -9.48
C LEU A 14 0.81 -23.64 -9.11
N GLN A 15 0.48 -23.55 -7.83
CA GLN A 15 -0.90 -23.61 -7.34
C GLN A 15 -1.54 -22.22 -7.22
N LEU A 16 -0.77 -21.17 -7.52
CA LEU A 16 -1.20 -19.79 -7.52
C LEU A 16 -1.32 -19.30 -8.97
N ASN A 17 -2.46 -18.71 -9.31
CA ASN A 17 -2.59 -17.97 -10.56
C ASN A 17 -2.02 -16.57 -10.34
N PRO A 18 -0.91 -16.17 -11.00
CA PRO A 18 -0.31 -14.85 -10.82
C PRO A 18 -1.26 -13.71 -11.24
N TRP A 19 -2.20 -13.97 -12.15
CA TRP A 19 -3.18 -12.99 -12.62
C TRP A 19 -4.39 -12.86 -11.68
N ASN A 20 -4.60 -13.83 -10.79
CA ASN A 20 -5.70 -13.80 -9.82
C ASN A 20 -5.31 -14.53 -8.53
N VAL A 21 -4.33 -13.94 -7.84
CA VAL A 21 -3.86 -14.44 -6.54
C VAL A 21 -4.97 -14.50 -5.49
N PRO A 22 -5.87 -13.49 -5.35
CA PRO A 22 -6.94 -13.56 -4.35
C PRO A 22 -7.84 -14.79 -4.49
N GLU A 23 -8.22 -15.15 -5.71
CA GLU A 23 -9.06 -16.33 -5.95
C GLU A 23 -8.30 -17.64 -5.66
N SER A 24 -7.01 -17.72 -6.00
CA SER A 24 -6.18 -18.87 -5.62
C SER A 24 -6.08 -19.02 -4.09
N LEU A 25 -5.87 -17.92 -3.36
CA LEU A 25 -5.82 -17.94 -1.89
C LEU A 25 -7.16 -18.35 -1.27
N LYS A 26 -8.29 -17.90 -1.85
CA LYS A 26 -9.64 -18.32 -1.43
C LYS A 26 -9.87 -19.82 -1.64
N LYS A 27 -9.40 -20.40 -2.75
CA LYS A 27 -9.50 -21.85 -2.98
C LYS A 27 -8.66 -22.64 -1.98
N LEU A 28 -7.45 -22.16 -1.69
CA LEU A 28 -6.58 -22.77 -0.69
C LEU A 28 -7.15 -22.66 0.73
N SER A 29 -7.77 -21.53 1.09
CA SER A 29 -8.38 -21.37 2.41
C SER A 29 -9.57 -22.30 2.62
N LYS A 30 -10.36 -22.56 1.58
CA LYS A 30 -11.43 -23.58 1.63
C LYS A 30 -10.90 -25.00 1.87
N LYS A 31 -9.69 -25.32 1.39
CA LYS A 31 -9.10 -26.66 1.48
C LYS A 31 -8.28 -26.87 2.76
N TYR A 32 -7.53 -25.85 3.18
CA TYR A 32 -6.56 -25.94 4.28
C TYR A 32 -6.98 -25.17 5.53
N GLY A 33 -8.10 -24.46 5.48
CA GLY A 33 -8.60 -23.62 6.56
C GLY A 33 -8.14 -22.17 6.47
N PRO A 34 -8.56 -21.33 7.42
CA PRO A 34 -8.31 -19.89 7.41
C PRO A 34 -6.84 -19.50 7.61
N VAL A 35 -6.02 -20.39 8.18
CA VAL A 35 -4.58 -20.17 8.38
C VAL A 35 -3.81 -21.31 7.70
N PHE A 36 -3.06 -20.99 6.66
CA PHE A 36 -2.31 -21.98 5.87
C PHE A 36 -0.96 -21.42 5.43
N THR A 37 -0.05 -22.31 5.03
CA THR A 37 1.31 -21.96 4.60
C THR A 37 1.44 -22.15 3.10
N ILE A 38 1.96 -21.15 2.39
CA ILE A 38 2.40 -21.27 1.00
C ILE A 38 3.92 -21.05 0.90
N HIS A 39 4.54 -21.61 -0.14
CA HIS A 39 5.96 -21.41 -0.42
C HIS A 39 6.10 -20.64 -1.74
N LEU A 40 6.56 -19.40 -1.65
CA LEU A 40 6.91 -18.57 -2.81
C LEU A 40 8.38 -18.78 -3.13
N GLY A 41 8.66 -19.80 -3.95
CA GLY A 41 10.01 -20.27 -4.19
C GLY A 41 10.58 -20.89 -2.92
N THR A 42 11.71 -20.37 -2.45
CA THR A 42 12.33 -20.76 -1.17
C THR A 42 11.73 -20.06 0.06
N ARG A 43 10.79 -19.13 -0.14
CA ARG A 43 10.24 -18.31 0.95
C ARG A 43 8.94 -18.89 1.48
N LYS A 44 8.94 -19.22 2.77
CA LYS A 44 7.74 -19.63 3.50
C LYS A 44 6.89 -18.41 3.85
N VAL A 45 5.61 -18.44 3.50
CA VAL A 45 4.62 -17.39 3.80
C VAL A 45 3.42 -18.03 4.48
N VAL A 46 3.02 -17.48 5.63
CA VAL A 46 1.77 -17.83 6.29
C VAL A 46 0.69 -16.88 5.79
N VAL A 47 -0.40 -17.45 5.28
CA VAL A 47 -1.57 -16.71 4.83
C VAL A 47 -2.63 -16.75 5.92
N LEU A 48 -3.13 -15.57 6.27
CA LEU A 48 -4.27 -15.37 7.16
C LEU A 48 -5.45 -14.98 6.28
N TYR A 49 -6.51 -15.78 6.31
CA TYR A 49 -7.68 -15.61 5.45
C TYR A 49 -8.96 -15.58 6.28
N GLY A 50 -9.74 -14.53 6.12
CA GLY A 50 -10.98 -14.30 6.87
C GLY A 50 -10.80 -13.35 8.04
N TYR A 51 -11.92 -12.77 8.50
CA TYR A 51 -11.92 -11.72 9.51
C TYR A 51 -11.28 -12.17 10.83
N ASP A 52 -11.71 -13.29 11.39
CA ASP A 52 -11.26 -13.74 12.71
C ASP A 52 -9.75 -13.99 12.75
N ALA A 53 -9.21 -14.72 11.75
CA ALA A 53 -7.78 -15.01 11.66
C ALA A 53 -6.93 -13.74 11.46
N VAL A 54 -7.43 -12.77 10.68
CA VAL A 54 -6.72 -11.50 10.47
C VAL A 54 -6.77 -10.63 11.73
N LYS A 55 -7.93 -10.54 12.39
CA LYS A 55 -8.11 -9.79 13.64
C LYS A 55 -7.22 -10.37 14.73
N GLU A 56 -7.27 -11.68 14.95
CA GLU A 56 -6.50 -12.34 16.02
C GLU A 56 -5.01 -12.06 15.86
N ALA A 57 -4.47 -12.20 14.65
CA ALA A 57 -3.06 -11.99 14.41
C ALA A 57 -2.66 -10.51 14.44
N LEU A 58 -3.37 -9.63 13.73
CA LEU A 58 -2.94 -8.24 13.52
C LEU A 58 -3.39 -7.27 14.62
N ILE A 59 -4.38 -7.65 15.44
CA ILE A 59 -4.91 -6.84 16.53
C ILE A 59 -4.61 -7.52 17.87
N ASP A 60 -5.14 -8.71 18.09
CA ASP A 60 -5.05 -9.35 19.42
C ASP A 60 -3.61 -9.80 19.74
N GLN A 61 -2.81 -10.10 18.71
CA GLN A 61 -1.38 -10.43 18.80
C GLN A 61 -0.48 -9.40 18.07
N ALA A 62 -0.90 -8.13 18.04
CA ALA A 62 -0.26 -7.07 17.24
C ALA A 62 1.26 -6.98 17.44
N ASP A 63 1.77 -7.16 18.66
CA ASP A 63 3.21 -7.09 18.92
C ASP A 63 4.00 -8.17 18.16
N ASN A 64 3.47 -9.39 18.08
CA ASN A 64 4.09 -10.52 17.38
C ASN A 64 4.03 -10.37 15.85
N PHE A 65 2.97 -9.75 15.33
CA PHE A 65 2.73 -9.58 13.89
C PHE A 65 3.03 -8.16 13.38
N SER A 66 3.63 -7.30 14.21
CA SER A 66 3.95 -5.91 13.86
C SER A 66 5.08 -5.77 12.83
N GLY A 67 5.85 -6.84 12.59
CA GLY A 67 6.99 -6.84 11.68
C GLY A 67 6.63 -6.55 10.21
N ARG A 68 7.53 -5.90 9.48
CA ARG A 68 7.43 -5.67 8.03
C ARG A 68 8.06 -6.82 7.26
N GLY A 69 7.26 -7.42 6.39
CA GLY A 69 7.69 -8.53 5.54
C GLY A 69 8.81 -8.13 4.57
N ASN A 70 9.72 -9.07 4.32
CA ASN A 70 10.83 -8.86 3.39
C ASN A 70 10.36 -9.08 1.94
N LEU A 71 9.96 -8.01 1.24
CA LEU A 71 9.68 -8.06 -0.19
C LEU A 71 10.97 -7.71 -0.97
N PRO A 72 11.48 -8.56 -1.87
CA PRO A 72 12.79 -8.35 -2.50
C PRO A 72 12.87 -7.05 -3.29
N LEU A 73 11.79 -6.70 -4.00
CA LEU A 73 11.70 -5.46 -4.78
C LEU A 73 11.79 -4.23 -3.87
N LEU A 74 10.98 -4.18 -2.81
CA LEU A 74 11.02 -3.08 -1.84
C LEU A 74 12.37 -3.02 -1.11
N LYS A 75 12.95 -4.17 -0.76
CA LYS A 75 14.28 -4.21 -0.15
C LYS A 75 15.37 -3.67 -1.08
N ARG A 76 15.28 -3.92 -2.39
CA ARG A 76 16.25 -3.38 -3.36
C ARG A 76 16.13 -1.86 -3.52
N LEU A 77 14.91 -1.36 -3.57
CA LEU A 77 14.63 0.08 -3.74
C LEU A 77 14.96 0.88 -2.48
N PHE A 78 14.45 0.44 -1.32
CA PHE A 78 14.53 1.18 -0.07
C PHE A 78 15.67 0.73 0.85
N ARG A 79 16.37 -0.36 0.52
CA ARG A 79 17.48 -0.92 1.33
C ARG A 79 17.11 -1.18 2.80
N GLY A 80 15.83 -1.41 3.09
CA GLY A 80 15.33 -1.60 4.46
C GLY A 80 15.15 -0.30 5.26
N THR A 81 15.25 0.85 4.60
CA THR A 81 15.03 2.18 5.20
C THR A 81 13.61 2.70 4.97
N GLY A 82 13.23 3.74 5.71
CA GLY A 82 11.93 4.37 5.59
C GLY A 82 10.80 3.61 6.30
N ILE A 83 9.66 4.28 6.44
CA ILE A 83 8.53 3.83 7.25
C ILE A 83 7.85 2.54 6.77
N VAL A 84 7.96 2.24 5.47
CA VAL A 84 7.30 1.09 4.83
C VAL A 84 8.10 -0.20 5.03
N THR A 85 9.44 -0.13 5.04
CA THR A 85 10.30 -1.34 5.01
C THR A 85 11.16 -1.54 6.25
N SER A 86 11.33 -0.53 7.09
CA SER A 86 12.07 -0.64 8.35
C SER A 86 11.34 -1.49 9.39
N ASN A 87 12.09 -2.02 10.36
CA ASN A 87 11.61 -2.82 11.48
C ASN A 87 12.21 -2.34 12.81
N GLY A 88 11.67 -2.81 13.93
CA GLY A 88 12.21 -2.54 15.26
C GLY A 88 12.15 -1.07 15.65
N GLU A 89 13.19 -0.60 16.34
CA GLU A 89 13.24 0.75 16.89
C GLU A 89 13.25 1.84 15.80
N THR A 90 13.98 1.60 14.70
CA THR A 90 14.00 2.50 13.54
C THR A 90 12.59 2.78 13.01
N TRP A 91 11.76 1.73 12.90
CA TRP A 91 10.39 1.87 12.45
C TRP A 91 9.54 2.66 13.45
N LYS A 92 9.67 2.37 14.75
CA LYS A 92 8.93 3.07 15.81
C LYS A 92 9.25 4.57 15.82
N GLN A 93 10.52 4.94 15.72
CA GLN A 93 10.98 6.33 15.69
C GLN A 93 10.47 7.07 14.44
N LEU A 94 10.65 6.48 13.25
CA LEU A 94 10.16 7.05 12.00
C LEU A 94 8.63 7.22 12.01
N ARG A 95 7.90 6.23 12.54
CA ARG A 95 6.44 6.30 12.64
C ARG A 95 6.00 7.44 13.51
N ARG A 96 6.60 7.57 14.70
CA ARG A 96 6.28 8.64 15.65
C ARG A 96 6.55 10.00 15.03
N PHE A 97 7.73 10.16 14.44
CA PHE A 97 8.12 11.40 13.76
C PHE A 97 7.12 11.76 12.66
N ILE A 98 6.87 10.87 11.70
CA ILE A 98 5.98 11.15 10.56
C ILE A 98 4.56 11.49 11.03
N LEU A 99 3.99 10.75 11.99
CA LEU A 99 2.64 11.02 12.47
C LEU A 99 2.53 12.37 13.18
N THR A 100 3.55 12.76 13.95
CA THR A 100 3.60 14.10 14.56
C THR A 100 3.73 15.16 13.49
N THR A 101 4.70 15.03 12.59
CA THR A 101 4.96 15.99 11.51
C THR A 101 3.74 16.18 10.60
N LEU A 102 3.06 15.12 10.19
CA LEU A 102 1.85 15.22 9.37
C LEU A 102 0.73 15.97 10.10
N ARG A 103 0.55 15.74 11.41
CA ARG A 103 -0.44 16.47 12.22
C ARG A 103 -0.08 17.94 12.37
N ASP A 104 1.21 18.26 12.50
CA ASP A 104 1.71 19.63 12.60
C ASP A 104 1.46 20.38 11.28
N PHE A 105 1.67 19.71 10.13
CA PHE A 105 1.29 20.21 8.80
C PHE A 105 -0.21 20.16 8.50
N GLY A 106 -1.04 19.77 9.47
CA GLY A 106 -2.49 19.94 9.40
C GLY A 106 -3.28 18.68 9.09
N MET A 107 -2.67 17.50 9.00
CA MET A 107 -3.41 16.25 8.80
C MET A 107 -4.46 16.07 9.91
N GLY A 108 -5.73 15.93 9.51
CA GLY A 108 -6.87 15.88 10.43
C GLY A 108 -7.34 17.24 10.96
N LYS A 109 -6.84 18.36 10.41
CA LYS A 109 -7.27 19.73 10.69
C LYS A 109 -7.90 20.36 9.44
N LYS A 110 -8.64 21.46 9.64
CA LYS A 110 -9.30 22.24 8.58
C LYS A 110 -8.34 22.71 7.48
N SER A 111 -7.07 22.98 7.80
CA SER A 111 -6.09 23.43 6.82
C SER A 111 -5.82 22.42 5.69
N ILE A 112 -5.90 21.11 5.97
CA ILE A 112 -5.78 20.08 4.92
C ILE A 112 -7.09 19.91 4.17
N GLU A 113 -8.23 20.06 4.84
CA GLU A 113 -9.52 20.09 4.17
C GLU A 113 -9.58 21.20 3.11
N GLU A 114 -9.10 22.41 3.45
CA GLU A 114 -9.02 23.54 2.53
C GLU A 114 -8.14 23.21 1.30
N ARG A 115 -6.97 22.57 1.50
CA ARG A 115 -6.11 22.12 0.40
C ARG A 115 -6.77 21.04 -0.47
N ILE A 116 -7.53 20.13 0.14
CA ILE A 116 -8.29 19.10 -0.60
C ILE A 116 -9.39 19.76 -1.43
N GLN A 117 -10.10 20.73 -0.87
CA GLN A 117 -11.13 21.49 -1.60
C GLN A 117 -10.52 22.25 -2.77
N GLU A 118 -9.42 22.95 -2.55
CA GLU A 118 -8.67 23.66 -3.58
C GLU A 118 -8.25 22.73 -4.73
N GLU A 119 -7.62 21.59 -4.42
CA GLU A 119 -7.20 20.64 -5.46
C GLU A 119 -8.40 19.98 -6.17
N SER A 120 -9.53 19.83 -5.47
CA SER A 120 -10.78 19.38 -6.09
C SER A 120 -11.33 20.39 -7.08
N HIS A 121 -11.22 21.69 -6.80
CA HIS A 121 -11.59 22.75 -7.75
C HIS A 121 -10.70 22.69 -9.01
N PHE A 122 -9.38 22.55 -8.85
CA PHE A 122 -8.46 22.37 -9.98
C PHE A 122 -8.78 21.12 -10.81
N LEU A 123 -9.13 20.00 -10.17
CA LEU A 123 -9.52 18.78 -10.87
C LEU A 123 -10.80 18.98 -11.69
N VAL A 124 -11.82 19.63 -11.11
CA VAL A 124 -13.09 19.91 -11.80
C VAL A 124 -12.87 20.83 -12.99
N GLU A 125 -12.06 21.87 -12.84
CA GLU A 125 -11.71 22.78 -13.93
C GLU A 125 -10.97 22.04 -15.06
N ARG A 126 -9.98 21.21 -14.71
CA ARG A 126 -9.25 20.38 -15.68
C ARG A 126 -10.18 19.45 -16.46
N LEU A 127 -11.18 18.86 -15.81
CA LEU A 127 -12.18 18.01 -16.45
C LEU A 127 -13.15 18.79 -17.34
N ARG A 128 -13.53 20.03 -16.96
CA ARG A 128 -14.37 20.88 -17.82
C ARG A 128 -13.65 21.27 -19.11
N ASN A 129 -12.34 21.50 -19.02
CA ASN A 129 -11.50 21.90 -20.16
C ASN A 129 -11.25 20.78 -21.18
N THR A 130 -11.70 19.54 -20.92
CA THR A 130 -11.64 18.46 -21.91
C THR A 130 -12.81 18.44 -22.89
N HIS A 131 -13.74 19.41 -22.79
CA HIS A 131 -14.84 19.61 -23.74
C HIS A 131 -15.62 18.33 -24.08
N GLU A 132 -15.97 17.54 -23.05
CA GLU A 132 -16.76 16.30 -23.16
C GLU A 132 -16.11 15.20 -24.03
N GLN A 133 -14.83 15.32 -24.35
CA GLN A 133 -14.10 14.28 -25.07
C GLN A 133 -13.96 13.03 -24.20
N PRO A 134 -14.07 11.82 -24.80
CA PRO A 134 -13.77 10.58 -24.12
C PRO A 134 -12.35 10.62 -23.55
N LEU A 135 -12.22 10.46 -22.23
CA LEU A 135 -10.92 10.49 -21.53
C LEU A 135 -10.83 9.37 -20.50
N ASN A 136 -9.60 9.00 -20.16
CA ASN A 136 -9.31 8.14 -19.02
C ASN A 136 -9.07 9.02 -17.77
N PRO A 137 -9.98 9.03 -16.78
CA PRO A 137 -9.86 9.92 -15.62
C PRO A 137 -8.79 9.46 -14.63
N GLY A 138 -8.25 8.24 -14.80
CA GLY A 138 -7.27 7.66 -13.88
C GLY A 138 -6.08 8.57 -13.61
N ASN A 139 -5.45 9.10 -14.68
CA ASN A 139 -4.30 9.99 -14.53
C ASN A 139 -4.66 11.31 -13.86
N PHE A 140 -5.84 11.87 -14.16
CA PHE A 140 -6.30 13.14 -13.61
C PHE A 140 -6.49 13.03 -12.09
N ILE A 141 -7.12 11.94 -11.66
CA ILE A 141 -7.32 11.63 -10.23
C ILE A 141 -5.98 11.38 -9.55
N VAL A 142 -5.08 10.61 -10.16
CA VAL A 142 -3.74 10.33 -9.60
C VAL A 142 -2.96 11.63 -9.38
N HIS A 143 -2.97 12.56 -10.34
CA HIS A 143 -2.31 13.85 -10.18
C HIS A 143 -2.93 14.68 -9.05
N ALA A 144 -4.26 14.76 -8.98
CA ALA A 144 -4.94 15.51 -7.91
C ALA A 144 -4.63 14.93 -6.52
N VAL A 145 -4.72 13.61 -6.35
CA VAL A 145 -4.37 12.94 -5.09
C VAL A 145 -2.89 13.12 -4.74
N SER A 146 -2.01 13.08 -5.75
CA SER A 146 -0.57 13.29 -5.56
C SER A 146 -0.26 14.72 -5.13
N ASN A 147 -0.97 15.72 -5.67
CA ASN A 147 -0.79 17.12 -5.29
C ASN A 147 -1.19 17.39 -3.84
N ILE A 148 -2.21 16.71 -3.30
CA ILE A 148 -2.56 16.82 -1.88
C ILE A 148 -1.34 16.45 -1.02
N ILE A 149 -0.71 15.29 -1.26
CA ILE A 149 0.48 14.89 -0.49
C ILE A 149 1.72 15.72 -0.83
N CYS A 150 1.89 16.16 -2.07
CA CYS A 150 3.00 17.06 -2.46
C CYS A 150 2.92 18.38 -1.71
N SER A 151 1.72 18.95 -1.58
CA SER A 151 1.51 20.19 -0.85
C SER A 151 1.86 20.07 0.64
N ILE A 152 1.75 18.86 1.22
CA ILE A 152 2.12 18.58 2.61
C ILE A 152 3.63 18.39 2.74
N VAL A 153 4.25 17.63 1.82
CA VAL A 153 5.65 17.21 1.92
C VAL A 153 6.61 18.25 1.37
N PHE A 154 6.27 18.88 0.24
CA PHE A 154 7.07 19.90 -0.45
C PHE A 154 6.61 21.33 -0.14
N GLY A 155 5.47 21.48 0.53
CA GLY A 155 4.88 22.78 0.91
C GLY A 155 3.94 23.37 -0.14
N ASP A 156 4.03 22.92 -1.39
CA ASP A 156 3.27 23.45 -2.53
C ASP A 156 2.79 22.34 -3.49
N ARG A 157 1.79 22.67 -4.31
CA ARG A 157 1.27 21.81 -5.37
C ARG A 157 2.12 21.94 -6.64
N PHE A 158 2.12 20.90 -7.46
CA PHE A 158 2.72 20.96 -8.80
C PHE A 158 1.69 21.35 -9.85
N ASP A 159 2.17 22.03 -10.88
CA ASP A 159 1.39 22.26 -12.09
C ASP A 159 1.09 20.91 -12.76
N TYR A 160 -0.13 20.77 -13.26
CA TYR A 160 -0.57 19.63 -14.03
C TYR A 160 0.11 19.47 -15.39
N GLU A 161 0.81 20.49 -15.86
CA GLU A 161 1.62 20.48 -17.07
C GLU A 161 3.12 20.25 -16.79
N ASP A 162 3.53 20.19 -15.51
CA ASP A 162 4.93 19.93 -15.16
C ASP A 162 5.33 18.51 -15.58
N LYS A 163 6.22 18.43 -16.57
CA LYS A 163 6.75 17.17 -17.10
C LYS A 163 7.38 16.31 -16.01
N LYS A 164 8.03 16.89 -14.99
CA LYS A 164 8.64 16.14 -13.88
C LYS A 164 7.59 15.53 -12.95
N PHE A 165 6.41 16.13 -12.88
CA PHE A 165 5.29 15.61 -12.08
C PHE A 165 4.50 14.53 -12.82
N LEU A 166 4.46 14.62 -14.15
CA LEU A 166 3.77 13.68 -15.03
C LEU A 166 4.56 12.39 -15.34
N THR A 167 5.84 12.32 -14.97
CA THR A 167 6.75 11.19 -15.26
C THR A 167 6.94 10.31 -14.03
#